data_AF-A0A7J7M9H1-F1
#
_entry.id   AF-A0A7J7M9H1-F1
#
_cell.length_a   1.000
_cell.length_b   1.000
_cell.length_c   1.000
_cell.angle_alpha   90.00
_cell.angle_beta   90.00
_cell.angle_gamma   90.00
#
_symmetry.space_group_name_H-M   'P 1'
#
loop_
_entity.id
_entity.type
_entity.pdbx_description
1 polymer ?
#
loop_
_entity_poly.entity_id
_entity_poly.type
_entity_poly.pdbx_seq_one_letter_code
_entity_poly.pdbx_strand_id
1 'polypeptide(L)'
;MFVKKIEMELSDVARLCVPSGKVWNVKVRKDNGKTCFQDGLQEFMEYHSISQWHVLGFRYDGNSQFHVVICNTSASEINYPCDLHDSEETDKESG
;
A
#
# COMPACT_ATOMS: atom_id res chain seq x y z
N MET A 1 0.49 23.31 4.59
CA MET A 1 -0.01 22.91 3.26
C MET A 1 0.53 21.50 2.97
N PHE A 2 -0.15 20.45 3.45
CA PHE A 2 0.35 19.06 3.35
C PHE A 2 -0.23 18.33 2.14
N VAL A 3 -1.52 18.49 1.87
CA VAL A 3 -2.22 17.82 0.75
C VAL A 3 -1.66 18.25 -0.61
N LYS A 4 -1.45 19.55 -0.84
CA LYS A 4 -0.94 20.05 -2.13
C LYS A 4 0.49 19.62 -2.46
N LYS A 5 1.33 19.31 -1.46
CA LYS A 5 2.69 18.81 -1.69
C LYS A 5 2.64 17.37 -2.20
N ILE A 6 1.80 16.54 -1.59
CA ILE A 6 1.60 15.14 -1.97
C ILE A 6 1.06 15.05 -3.42
N GLU A 7 0.11 15.90 -3.79
CA GLU A 7 -0.45 15.91 -5.16
C GLU A 7 0.58 16.20 -6.25
N MET A 8 1.60 17.03 -5.96
CA MET A 8 2.66 17.38 -6.93
C MET A 8 3.74 16.30 -7.03
N GLU A 9 4.02 15.56 -5.95
CA GLU A 9 5.10 14.57 -5.89
C GLU A 9 4.65 13.15 -6.29
N LEU A 10 3.34 12.90 -6.41
CA LEU A 10 2.86 11.58 -6.81
C LEU A 10 3.11 11.29 -8.30
N SER A 11 3.77 10.17 -8.55
CA SER A 11 3.89 9.51 -9.85
C SER A 11 2.56 8.84 -10.25
N ASP A 12 2.50 8.31 -11.47
CA ASP A 12 1.33 7.56 -11.96
C ASP A 12 1.07 6.25 -11.19
N VAL A 13 2.05 5.79 -10.42
CA VAL A 13 1.97 4.61 -9.55
C VAL A 13 2.41 5.00 -8.15
N ALA A 14 1.65 4.55 -7.15
CA ALA A 14 1.99 4.63 -5.74
C ALA A 14 2.22 3.25 -5.15
N ARG A 15 3.10 3.17 -4.15
CA ARG A 15 3.41 1.96 -3.40
C ARG A 15 2.72 2.01 -2.04
N LEU A 16 1.85 1.04 -1.76
CA LEU A 16 1.25 0.85 -0.44
C LEU A 16 1.98 -0.27 0.27
N CYS A 17 2.67 0.05 1.36
CA CYS A 17 3.43 -0.89 2.17
C CYS A 17 2.67 -1.15 3.48
N VAL A 18 2.34 -2.40 3.76
CA VAL A 18 1.70 -2.79 5.03
C VAL A 18 2.75 -3.23 6.05
N PRO A 19 2.42 -3.27 7.36
CA PRO A 19 3.30 -3.75 8.42
C PRO A 19 3.95 -5.11 8.19
N SER A 20 3.30 -6.04 7.47
CA SER A 20 3.93 -7.33 7.12
C SER A 20 5.08 -7.22 6.11
N GLY A 21 5.34 -6.04 5.55
CA GLY A 21 6.35 -5.81 4.53
C GLY A 21 5.84 -6.05 3.10
N LYS A 22 4.64 -6.61 2.93
CA LYS A 22 4.03 -6.77 1.60
C LYS A 22 3.78 -5.40 0.96
N VAL A 23 4.07 -5.29 -0.34
CA VAL A 23 3.97 -4.06 -1.12
C VAL A 23 2.94 -4.23 -2.22
N TRP A 24 2.08 -3.22 -2.37
CA TRP A 24 1.07 -3.14 -3.41
C TRP A 24 1.33 -1.94 -4.30
N ASN A 25 1.37 -2.16 -5.62
CA ASN A 25 1.48 -1.08 -6.60
C ASN A 25 0.08 -0.72 -7.07
N VAL A 26 -0.32 0.53 -6.82
CA VAL A 26 -1.64 1.05 -7.21
C VAL A 26 -1.48 2.21 -8.18
N LYS A 27 -2.30 2.26 -9.22
CA LYS A 27 -2.30 3.42 -10.11
C LYS A 27 -2.94 4.62 -9.43
N VAL A 28 -2.36 5.78 -9.71
CA VAL A 28 -2.83 7.07 -9.22
C VAL A 28 -3.49 7.81 -10.38
N ARG A 29 -4.77 8.17 -10.23
CA ARG A 29 -5.45 9.07 -11.17
C ARG A 29 -5.57 10.45 -10.54
N LYS A 30 -5.17 11.47 -11.30
CA LYS A 30 -5.39 12.88 -10.98
C LYS A 30 -6.50 13.41 -11.88
N ASP A 31 -7.62 13.84 -11.29
CA ASP A 31 -8.75 14.41 -12.03
C ASP A 31 -9.30 15.62 -11.26
N ASN A 32 -9.40 16.77 -11.92
CA ASN A 32 -9.97 18.00 -11.37
C ASN A 32 -9.47 18.38 -9.97
N GLY A 33 -8.16 18.28 -9.73
CA GLY A 33 -7.56 18.61 -8.44
C GLY A 33 -7.87 17.60 -7.32
N LYS A 34 -8.32 16.40 -7.68
CA LYS A 34 -8.44 15.25 -6.78
C LYS A 34 -7.48 14.17 -7.22
N THR A 35 -6.88 13.51 -6.25
CA THR A 35 -6.01 12.35 -6.48
C THR A 35 -6.66 11.13 -5.87
N CYS A 36 -6.84 10.05 -6.65
CA CYS A 36 -7.40 8.79 -6.18
C CYS A 36 -6.57 7.59 -6.63
N PHE A 37 -6.58 6.53 -5.83
CA PHE A 37 -6.05 5.23 -6.22
C PHE A 37 -7.10 4.47 -7.04
N GLN A 38 -6.67 3.78 -8.08
CA GLN A 38 -7.54 2.99 -8.97
C GLN A 38 -7.04 1.55 -9.10
N ASP A 39 -6.49 1.18 -10.26
CA ASP A 39 -6.01 -0.16 -10.54
C ASP A 39 -5.05 -0.64 -9.43
N GLY A 40 -5.25 -1.86 -8.93
CA GLY A 40 -4.49 -2.43 -7.81
C GLY A 40 -5.12 -2.16 -6.43
N LEU A 41 -5.97 -1.14 -6.28
CA LEU A 41 -6.61 -0.84 -4.99
C LEU A 41 -7.66 -1.88 -4.62
N GLN A 42 -8.43 -2.38 -5.59
CA GLN A 42 -9.45 -3.39 -5.34
C GLN A 42 -8.83 -4.69 -4.85
N GLU A 43 -7.77 -5.14 -5.50
CA GLU A 43 -7.01 -6.34 -5.13
C GLU A 43 -6.40 -6.21 -3.74
N PHE A 44 -5.87 -5.02 -3.42
CA PHE A 44 -5.40 -4.69 -2.06
C PHE A 44 -6.53 -4.81 -1.02
N MET A 45 -7.71 -4.28 -1.32
CA MET A 45 -8.87 -4.35 -0.41
C MET A 45 -9.37 -5.78 -0.22
N GLU A 46 -9.49 -6.54 -1.30
CA GLU A 46 -9.95 -7.93 -1.27
C GLU A 46 -8.99 -8.82 -0.47
N TYR A 47 -7.68 -8.69 -0.69
CA TYR A 47 -6.66 -9.49 0.00
C TYR A 47 -6.69 -9.29 1.53
N HIS A 48 -6.89 -8.05 1.97
CA HIS A 48 -6.96 -7.71 3.39
C HIS A 48 -8.39 -7.78 3.96
N SER A 49 -9.36 -8.29 3.19
CA SER A 49 -10.78 -8.36 3.58
C SER A 49 -11.34 -7.02 4.06
N ILE A 50 -10.86 -5.92 3.48
CA ILE A 50 -11.28 -4.56 3.82
C ILE A 50 -12.71 -4.38 3.34
N SER A 51 -13.56 -3.95 4.26
CA SER A 51 -14.97 -3.69 3.99
C SER A 51 -15.42 -2.44 4.73
N GLN A 52 -16.73 -2.16 4.67
CA GLN A 52 -17.31 -1.03 5.37
C GLN A 52 -16.87 -1.00 6.84
N TRP A 53 -16.67 0.21 7.37
CA TRP A 53 -16.27 0.46 8.76
C TRP A 53 -14.81 0.13 9.12
N HIS A 54 -14.02 -0.38 8.17
CA HIS A 54 -12.56 -0.40 8.33
C HIS A 54 -12.00 1.03 8.21
N VAL A 55 -10.92 1.27 8.94
CA VAL A 55 -10.21 2.56 8.91
C VAL A 55 -8.79 2.32 8.42
N LEU A 56 -8.37 3.10 7.42
CA LEU A 56 -7.01 3.04 6.86
C LEU A 56 -6.25 4.30 7.26
N GLY A 57 -5.11 4.10 7.93
CA GLY A 57 -4.16 5.15 8.25
C GLY A 57 -3.05 5.19 7.20
N PHE A 58 -2.88 6.33 6.55
CA PHE A 58 -1.83 6.54 5.54
C PHE A 58 -0.74 7.45 6.08
N ARG A 59 0.50 6.97 6.10
CA ARG A 59 1.69 7.81 6.29
C ARG A 59 2.41 7.93 4.95
N TYR A 60 2.63 9.15 4.49
CA TYR A 60 3.38 9.41 3.26
C TYR A 60 4.87 9.52 3.57
N ASP A 61 5.65 8.60 3.01
CA ASP A 61 7.10 8.52 3.24
C ASP A 61 7.90 9.19 2.10
N GLY A 62 7.22 9.86 1.15
CA GLY A 62 7.82 10.44 -0.06
C GLY A 62 7.87 9.47 -1.24
N ASN A 63 8.30 9.94 -2.41
CA ASN A 63 8.53 9.10 -3.61
C ASN A 63 7.34 8.17 -3.98
N SER A 64 6.12 8.70 -3.87
CA SER A 64 4.88 7.94 -4.10
C SER A 64 4.71 6.70 -3.21
N GLN A 65 5.38 6.65 -2.06
CA GLN A 65 5.29 5.55 -1.10
C GLN A 65 4.44 5.95 0.11
N PHE A 66 3.55 5.03 0.48
CA PHE A 66 2.70 5.14 1.65
C PHE A 66 2.86 3.91 2.52
N HIS A 67 3.07 4.13 3.81
CA HIS A 67 2.85 3.08 4.80
C HIS A 67 1.38 3.08 5.20
N VAL A 68 0.75 1.91 5.20
CA VAL A 68 -0.69 1.76 5.40
C VAL A 68 -0.97 0.84 6.58
N VAL A 69 -1.61 1.37 7.61
CA VAL A 69 -2.16 0.60 8.74
C VAL A 69 -3.65 0.42 8.51
N ILE A 70 -4.15 -0.80 8.74
CA ILE A 70 -5.56 -1.17 8.52
C ILE A 70 -6.14 -1.57 9.87
N CYS A 71 -7.12 -0.82 10.33
CA CYS A 71 -7.89 -1.16 11.53
C CYS A 71 -9.25 -1.73 11.13
N ASN A 72 -9.64 -2.81 11.81
CA ASN A 72 -10.96 -3.40 11.69
C ASN A 72 -12.05 -2.51 12.30
N THR A 73 -13.28 -2.99 12.25
CA THR A 73 -14.47 -2.28 12.73
C THR A 73 -14.48 -1.98 14.23
N SER A 74 -13.61 -2.64 15.01
CA SER A 74 -13.39 -2.37 16.45
C SER A 74 -12.26 -1.38 16.71
N ALA A 75 -11.74 -0.72 15.68
CA ALA A 75 -10.57 0.16 15.72
C ALA A 75 -9.27 -0.53 16.16
N SER A 76 -9.21 -1.86 16.09
CA SER A 76 -7.99 -2.63 16.32
C SER A 76 -7.30 -2.95 14.99
N GLU A 77 -5.98 -2.89 14.96
CA GLU A 77 -5.19 -3.28 13.77
C GLU A 77 -5.48 -4.74 13.39
N ILE A 78 -5.58 -5.03 12.09
CA ILE A 78 -5.79 -6.40 11.60
C ILE A 78 -4.50 -7.23 11.69
N ASN A 79 -4.65 -8.54 11.69
CA ASN A 79 -3.52 -9.43 11.45
C ASN A 79 -3.24 -9.48 9.94
N TYR A 80 -2.02 -9.15 9.57
CA TYR A 80 -1.57 -9.23 8.19
C TYR A 80 -1.14 -10.66 7.85
N PRO A 81 -1.54 -11.21 6.69
CA PRO A 81 -0.98 -12.46 6.21
C PRO A 81 0.54 -12.33 6.03
N CYS A 82 1.29 -13.27 6.60
CA CYS A 82 2.73 -13.40 6.41
C CYS A 82 3.00 -14.18 5.13
N ASP A 83 3.54 -13.53 4.11
CA ASP A 83 4.07 -14.24 2.95
C ASP A 83 5.50 -14.66 3.29
N LEU A 84 5.67 -15.86 3.86
CA LEU A 84 6.98 -16.51 3.87
C LEU A 84 7.28 -16.90 2.42
N HIS A 85 7.97 -16.03 1.69
CA HIS A 85 8.69 -16.46 0.52
C HIS A 85 9.93 -17.18 1.06
N ASP A 86 9.98 -18.51 0.94
CA ASP A 86 11.25 -19.21 1.05
C ASP A 86 12.19 -18.53 0.06
N SER A 87 13.20 -17.85 0.60
CA SER A 87 14.35 -17.43 -0.16
C SER A 87 15.08 -18.70 -0.54
N GLU A 88 14.78 -19.25 -1.73
CA GLU A 88 15.71 -20.16 -2.40
C GLU A 88 17.00 -19.38 -2.67
N GLU A 89 17.95 -19.57 -1.76
CA GLU A 89 19.36 -19.27 -1.92
C GLU A 89 19.86 -20.03 -3.16
N THR A 90 19.95 -19.33 -4.29
CA THR A 90 20.65 -19.87 -5.46
C THR A 90 22.12 -19.48 -5.35
N ASP A 91 22.85 -20.26 -4.56
CA ASP A 91 24.29 -20.37 -4.73
C ASP A 91 24.56 -21.08 -6.07
N LYS A 92 25.04 -20.32 -7.05
CA LYS A 92 25.80 -20.89 -8.17
C LYS A 92 27.25 -20.52 -7.99
N GLU A 93 27.92 -21.40 -7.28
CA GLU A 93 29.37 -21.58 -7.27
C GLU A 93 29.86 -21.69 -8.73
N SER A 94 30.74 -20.77 -9.13
CA SER A 94 31.51 -20.90 -10.36
C SER A 94 32.79 -21.66 -10.03
N GLY A 95 32.89 -22.88 -10.55
CA GLY A 95 34.11 -23.69 -10.61
C GLY A 95 34.22 -24.34 -11.98
#